data_AF-A0A2X1KH10-F1
#
_entry.id   AF-A0A2X1KH10-F1
#
_cell.length_a   1.000
_cell.length_b   1.000
_cell.length_c   1.000
_cell.angle_alpha   90.00
_cell.angle_beta   90.00
_cell.angle_gamma   90.00
#
_symmetry.space_group_name_H-M   'P 1'
#
loop_
_entity.id
_entity.type
_entity.pdbx_description
1 polymer ?
#
loop_
_entity_poly.entity_id
_entity_poly.type
_entity_poly.pdbx_seq_one_letter_code
_entity_poly.pdbx_strand_id
1 'polypeptide(L)' 'MDLSKAKRVVGVGRGLAAQDDLKMVHELAAVLNAEVGCSRPIAEGENWMER' A
#
# COMPACT_ATOMS: atom_id res chain seq x y z
N MET A 1 5.35 -3.66 8.81
CA MET A 1 5.68 -4.84 7.98
C MET A 1 7.10 -4.71 7.45
N ASP A 2 7.81 -5.81 7.21
CA ASP A 2 9.21 -5.75 6.78
C ASP A 2 9.31 -5.87 5.25
N LEU A 3 9.10 -4.74 4.55
CA LEU A 3 9.19 -4.65 3.09
C LEU A 3 10.57 -5.08 2.55
N SER A 4 11.62 -5.04 3.37
CA SER A 4 12.98 -5.42 2.96
C SER A 4 13.13 -6.90 2.59
N LYS A 5 12.22 -7.75 3.09
CA LYS A 5 12.18 -9.20 2.82
C LYS A 5 11.19 -9.58 1.72
N ALA A 6 10.41 -8.62 1.22
CA ALA A 6 9.39 -8.86 0.22
C ALA A 6 10.03 -9.13 -1.15
N LYS A 7 9.67 -10.24 -1.79
CA LYS A 7 10.08 -10.50 -3.18
C LYS A 7 9.38 -9.59 -4.19
N ARG A 8 8.21 -9.07 -3.82
CA ARG A 8 7.35 -8.22 -4.65
C ARG A 8 6.69 -7.20 -3.74
N VAL A 9 6.61 -5.96 -4.21
CA VAL A 9 6.01 -4.84 -3.47
C VAL A 9 5.01 -4.13 -4.37
N VAL A 10 3.82 -3.86 -3.82
CA VAL A 10 2.80 -3.00 -4.44
C VAL A 10 2.84 -1.66 -3.74
N GLY A 11 3.30 -0.63 -4.45
CA GLY A 11 3.38 0.74 -3.94
C GLY A 11 2.14 1.55 -4.29
N VAL A 12 1.58 2.26 -3.33
CA VAL A 12 0.45 3.18 -3.55
C VAL A 12 0.77 4.62 -3.17
N GLY A 13 0.11 5.56 -3.86
CA GLY A 13 0.26 6.98 -3.58
C GLY A 13 -1.03 7.76 -3.75
N ARG A 14 -0.92 9.10 -3.78
CA ARG A 14 -2.06 10.04 -3.90
C ARG A 14 -2.89 9.91 -5.18
N GLY A 15 -2.58 8.95 -6.06
CA GLY A 15 -3.46 8.59 -7.17
C GLY A 15 -4.69 7.79 -6.74
N LEU A 16 -4.71 7.24 -5.52
CA LEU A 16 -5.91 6.65 -4.91
C LEU A 16 -6.89 7.77 -4.55
N ALA A 17 -8.16 7.60 -4.91
CA ALA A 17 -9.19 8.62 -4.72
C ALA A 17 -9.82 8.52 -3.32
N ALA A 18 -9.87 7.31 -2.75
CA ALA A 18 -10.45 7.06 -1.44
C ALA A 18 -9.66 5.99 -0.66
N GLN A 19 -9.80 5.99 0.67
CA GLN A 19 -9.24 4.96 1.54
C GLN A 19 -9.80 3.57 1.19
N ASP A 20 -11.04 3.49 0.72
CA ASP A 20 -11.68 2.25 0.28
C ASP A 20 -10.94 1.59 -0.90
N ASP A 21 -10.24 2.38 -1.73
CA ASP A 21 -9.42 1.87 -2.83
C ASP A 21 -8.20 1.08 -2.30
N LEU A 22 -7.81 1.21 -1.03
CA LEU A 22 -6.78 0.35 -0.44
C LEU A 22 -7.20 -1.12 -0.45
N LYS A 23 -8.50 -1.41 -0.41
CA LYS A 23 -8.99 -2.80 -0.44
C LYS A 23 -8.58 -3.50 -1.72
N MET A 24 -8.76 -2.88 -2.89
CA MET A 24 -8.34 -3.47 -4.17
C MET A 24 -6.81 -3.64 -4.26
N VAL A 25 -6.05 -2.77 -3.62
CA VAL A 25 -4.58 -2.86 -3.55
C VAL A 25 -4.16 -4.06 -2.71
N HIS A 26 -4.77 -4.25 -1.55
CA HIS A 26 -4.51 -5.40 -0.68
C HIS A 26 -4.91 -6.72 -1.35
N GLU A 27 -6.03 -6.75 -2.07
CA GLU A 27 -6.46 -7.93 -2.85
C GLU A 27 -5.44 -8.26 -3.96
N LEU A 28 -4.97 -7.26 -4.71
CA LEU A 28 -3.92 -7.45 -5.71
C LEU A 28 -2.62 -7.98 -5.10
N ALA A 29 -2.20 -7.41 -3.96
CA ALA A 29 -1.00 -7.83 -3.27
C ALA A 29 -1.09 -9.27 -2.77
N ALA A 30 -2.26 -9.69 -2.26
CA ALA A 30 -2.52 -11.06 -1.85
C ALA A 30 -2.39 -12.05 -3.03
N VAL A 31 -2.96 -11.72 -4.19
CA VAL A 31 -2.82 -12.55 -5.41
C VAL A 31 -1.36 -12.66 -5.85
N LEU A 32 -0.60 -11.58 -5.73
CA LEU A 32 0.80 -11.53 -6.14
C LEU A 32 1.77 -12.10 -5.10
N ASN A 33 1.29 -12.46 -3.90
CA ASN A 33 2.11 -12.72 -2.71
C ASN A 33 3.16 -11.61 -2.51
N ALA A 34 2.69 -10.37 -2.52
CA ALA A 34 3.47 -9.16 -2.41
C ALA A 34 3.10 -8.40 -1.12
N GLU A 35 4.04 -7.58 -0.65
CA GLU A 35 3.78 -6.65 0.45
C GLU A 35 3.25 -5.31 -0.09
N VAL A 36 2.41 -4.63 0.68
CA VAL A 36 1.89 -3.30 0.32
C VAL A 36 2.67 -2.20 1.03
N GLY A 37 3.08 -1.18 0.29
CA GLY A 37 3.71 0.03 0.83
C GLY A 37 3.04 1.30 0.34
N CYS A 38 3.11 2.37 1.13
CA CYS A 38 2.61 3.70 0.76
C CYS A 38 3.72 4.71 0.49
N SER A 39 3.38 5.70 -0.32
CA SER A 39 4.11 6.97 -0.39
C SER A 39 3.83 7.84 0.84
N ARG A 40 4.77 8.74 1.16
CA ARG A 40 4.68 9.66 2.31
C ARG A 40 3.34 10.38 2.45
N PRO A 41 2.71 10.93 1.39
CA PRO A 41 1.43 11.63 1.58
C PRO A 41 0.27 10.72 2.00
N ILE A 42 0.29 9.43 1.67
CA ILE A 42 -0.76 8.48 2.12
C ILE A 42 -0.59 8.14 3.61
N ALA A 43 0.66 8.03 4.07
CA ALA A 43 0.96 7.74 5.48
C ALA A 43 0.88 8.98 6.39
N GLU A 44 1.43 10.12 5.96
CA GLU A 44 1.54 11.32 6.78
C GLU A 44 0.43 12.34 6.51
N GLY A 45 -0.07 12.41 5.27
CA GLY A 45 -1.10 13.38 4.87
C GLY A 45 -2.51 12.86 5.15
N GLU A 46 -2.82 11.71 4.58
CA GLU A 46 -4.14 11.07 4.68
C GLU A 46 -4.25 10.11 5.87
N ASN A 47 -3.11 9.66 6.42
CA ASN A 47 -3.01 8.70 7.52
C ASN A 47 -3.79 7.39 7.30
N TRP A 48 -3.83 6.92 6.04
CA TRP A 48 -4.55 5.69 5.70
C TRP A 48 -3.76 4.41 5.96
N MET A 49 -2.42 4.50 5.97
CA MET A 49 -1.53 3.36 6.22
C MET A 49 -0.33 3.77 7.08
N GLU A 50 0.17 2.82 7.86
CA GLU A 50 1.37 3.01 8.70
C GLU A 50 2.66 3.07 7.87
N ARG A 51 3.69 3.66 8.46
CA ARG A 51 4.99 3.96 7.83
C ARG A 51 5.94 2.77 7.80
#